data_AF-A0A6I5CH35-F1
#
_entry.id   AF-A0A6I5CH35-F1
#
_cell.length_a   1.000
_cell.length_b   1.000
_cell.length_c   1.000
_cell.angle_alpha   90.00
_cell.angle_beta   90.00
_cell.angle_gamma   90.00
#
_symmetry.space_group_name_H-M   'P 1'
#
loop_
_entity.id
_entity.type
_entity.pdbx_description
1 polymer ?
#
loop_
_entity_poly.entity_id
_entity_poly.type
_entity_poly.pdbx_seq_one_letter_code
_entity_poly.pdbx_strand_id
1 'polypeptide(L)'
;RGLAGLAQEHGTLDGLPLRRLTAVLHLTRVPDDVASFDCDTWDDIATARARIREHGHVLDEWISAVKDELGIDLDVDTGVLLDLARDAAHGVARPAAPLTTFLVGYAAAR
;
A
#
# COMPACT_ATOMS: atom_id res chain seq x y z
N ARG A 1 6.23 24.71 7.14
CA ARG A 1 6.75 25.81 8.00
C ARG A 1 7.56 25.29 9.19
N GLY A 2 7.09 24.24 9.91
CA GLY A 2 7.81 23.68 11.06
C GLY A 2 9.25 23.21 10.77
N LEU A 3 9.48 22.42 9.72
CA LEU A 3 10.83 21.93 9.37
C LEU A 3 11.83 23.04 9.07
N ALA A 4 11.43 24.05 8.29
CA ALA A 4 12.29 25.18 7.96
C ALA A 4 12.65 26.03 9.19
N GLY A 5 11.70 26.22 10.12
CA GLY A 5 11.96 26.92 11.39
C GLY A 5 12.96 26.16 12.26
N LEU A 6 12.80 24.83 12.40
CA LEU A 6 13.73 24.00 13.17
C LEU A 6 15.14 23.95 12.55
N ALA A 7 15.23 23.89 11.22
CA ALA A 7 16.52 23.94 10.52
C ALA A 7 17.20 25.30 10.72
N GLN A 8 16.45 26.40 10.73
CA GLN A 8 16.97 27.74 10.98
C GLN A 8 17.43 27.93 12.44
N GLU A 9 16.71 27.36 13.41
CA GLU A 9 17.05 27.45 14.83
C GLU A 9 18.26 26.59 15.22
N HIS A 10 18.40 25.41 14.63
CA HIS A 10 19.42 24.43 15.03
C HIS A 10 20.52 24.21 13.99
N GLY A 11 20.46 24.88 12.84
CA GLY A 11 21.45 24.79 11.75
C GLY A 11 21.36 23.51 10.91
N THR A 12 20.88 22.41 11.47
CA THR A 12 20.60 21.13 10.78
C THR A 12 19.37 20.44 11.38
N LEU A 13 18.78 19.51 10.63
CA LEU A 13 17.74 18.60 11.13
C LEU A 13 18.31 17.26 11.59
N ASP A 14 19.52 16.91 11.17
CA ASP A 14 20.12 15.60 11.45
C ASP A 14 20.37 15.41 12.95
N GLY A 15 19.97 14.26 13.48
CA GLY A 15 20.11 13.92 14.90
C GLY A 15 19.14 14.65 15.84
N LEU A 16 18.26 15.52 15.33
CA LEU A 16 17.23 16.14 16.15
C LEU A 16 16.06 15.19 16.42
N PRO A 17 15.46 15.22 17.62
CA PRO A 17 14.31 14.38 17.93
C PRO A 17 13.04 14.90 17.23
N LEU A 18 12.29 13.99 16.60
CA LEU A 18 11.03 14.30 15.90
C LEU A 18 10.00 15.03 16.77
N ARG A 19 10.05 14.89 18.10
CA ARG A 19 9.18 15.61 19.04
C ARG A 19 9.23 17.13 18.88
N ARG A 20 10.34 17.69 18.38
CA ARG A 20 10.44 19.13 18.12
C ARG A 20 9.58 19.56 16.95
N LEU A 21 9.42 18.70 15.95
CA LEU A 21 8.52 18.97 14.83
C LEU A 21 7.06 18.93 15.28
N THR A 22 6.69 17.95 16.11
CA THR A 22 5.30 17.83 16.57
C THR A 22 4.93 18.89 17.61
N ALA A 23 5.89 19.39 18.39
CA ALA A 23 5.66 20.44 19.39
C ALA A 23 5.20 21.78 18.80
N VAL A 24 5.54 22.08 17.55
CA VAL A 24 5.15 23.32 16.86
C VAL A 24 3.89 23.16 16.01
N LEU A 25 3.26 21.98 16.02
CA LEU A 25 2.05 21.70 15.26
C LEU A 25 0.82 21.71 16.16
N HIS A 26 -0.29 22.22 15.64
CA HIS A 26 -1.60 22.01 16.24
C HIS A 26 -2.09 20.62 15.87
N LEU A 27 -2.05 19.69 16.82
CA LEU A 27 -2.46 18.31 16.61
C LEU A 27 -3.94 18.14 16.95
N THR A 28 -4.68 17.46 16.07
CA THR A 28 -6.06 17.04 16.33
C THR A 28 -6.09 15.52 16.43
N ARG A 29 -6.69 15.00 17.51
CA ARG A 29 -6.88 13.56 17.68
C ARG A 29 -8.07 13.11 16.84
N VAL A 30 -7.84 12.16 15.94
CA VAL A 30 -8.89 11.45 15.20
C VAL A 30 -9.09 10.11 15.90
N PRO A 31 -10.28 9.79 16.43
CA PRO A 31 -10.54 8.52 17.07
C PRO A 31 -10.67 7.44 16.00
N ASP A 32 -9.70 6.53 15.98
CA ASP A 32 -9.73 5.31 15.20
C ASP A 32 -8.83 4.31 15.93
N ASP A 33 -9.45 3.26 16.48
CA ASP A 33 -8.81 2.23 17.31
C ASP A 33 -8.01 1.21 16.49
N VAL A 34 -8.12 1.25 15.16
CA VAL A 34 -7.45 0.32 14.25
C VAL A 34 -6.57 1.00 13.20
N ALA A 35 -6.68 2.32 13.00
CA ALA A 35 -5.90 3.06 11.99
C ALA A 35 -4.38 3.05 12.25
N SER A 36 -3.97 2.93 13.52
CA SER A 36 -2.56 2.90 13.89
C SER A 36 -2.36 1.89 15.01
N PHE A 37 -1.50 0.91 14.75
CA PHE A 37 -1.14 -0.13 15.70
C PHE A 37 0.38 -0.21 15.76
N ASP A 38 0.93 -0.09 16.97
CA ASP A 38 2.38 -0.17 17.17
C ASP A 38 2.82 -1.64 17.13
N CYS A 39 3.92 -1.92 16.43
CA CYS A 39 4.42 -3.27 16.26
C CYS A 39 5.72 -3.45 17.03
N ASP A 40 5.63 -3.48 18.35
CA ASP A 40 6.77 -3.62 19.24
C ASP A 40 7.27 -5.07 19.35
N THR A 41 6.38 -6.03 19.11
CA THR A 41 6.67 -7.46 19.27
C THR A 41 6.43 -8.26 17.99
N TRP A 42 6.95 -9.49 17.97
CA TRP A 42 6.67 -10.43 16.88
C TRP A 42 5.19 -10.82 16.79
N ASP A 43 4.47 -10.83 17.92
CA ASP A 43 3.04 -11.10 17.96
C ASP A 43 2.24 -9.93 17.34
N ASP A 44 2.68 -8.70 17.58
CA ASP A 44 2.12 -7.51 16.95
C ASP A 44 2.30 -7.56 15.41
N ILE A 45 3.48 -7.97 14.94
CA ILE A 45 3.74 -8.17 13.51
C ILE A 45 2.83 -9.26 12.94
N ALA A 46 2.61 -10.36 13.66
CA ALA A 46 1.72 -11.43 13.22
C ALA A 46 0.27 -10.93 13.09
N THR A 47 -0.18 -10.13 14.06
CA THR A 47 -1.50 -9.48 14.08
C THR A 47 -1.66 -8.49 12.94
N ALA A 48 -0.69 -7.60 12.72
CA ALA A 48 -0.70 -6.66 11.61
C ALA A 48 -0.73 -7.38 10.25
N ARG A 49 0.05 -8.46 10.09
CA ARG A 49 0.03 -9.29 8.88
C ARG A 49 -1.31 -9.99 8.66
N ALA A 50 -1.99 -10.43 9.72
CA ALA A 50 -3.34 -10.99 9.61
C ALA A 50 -4.34 -9.95 9.08
N ARG A 51 -4.33 -8.73 9.63
CA ARG A 51 -5.16 -7.61 9.12
C ARG A 51 -4.84 -7.22 7.67
N ILE A 52 -3.56 -7.22 7.29
CA ILE A 52 -3.19 -6.99 5.87
C ILE A 52 -3.70 -8.12 4.99
N ARG A 53 -3.67 -9.38 5.46
CA ARG A 53 -4.24 -10.51 4.71
C ARG A 53 -5.76 -10.42 4.59
N GLU A 54 -6.47 -9.82 5.54
CA GLU A 54 -7.91 -9.50 5.38
C GLU A 54 -8.15 -8.56 4.18
N HIS A 55 -7.19 -7.69 3.83
CA HIS A 55 -7.29 -6.91 2.58
C HIS A 55 -7.17 -7.78 1.32
N GLY A 56 -6.66 -9.01 1.43
CA GLY A 56 -6.76 -10.01 0.36
C GLY A 56 -8.20 -10.38 0.05
N HIS A 57 -9.06 -10.48 1.06
CA HIS A 57 -10.50 -10.69 0.86
C HIS A 57 -11.16 -9.53 0.13
N VAL A 58 -10.73 -8.29 0.37
CA VAL A 58 -11.22 -7.11 -0.38
C VAL A 58 -10.88 -7.21 -1.87
N LEU A 59 -9.71 -7.76 -2.22
CA LEU A 59 -9.33 -7.97 -3.61
C LEU A 59 -10.17 -9.08 -4.25
N ASP A 60 -10.40 -10.18 -3.54
CA ASP A 60 -11.22 -11.30 -4.02
C ASP A 60 -12.70 -10.88 -4.22
N GLU A 61 -13.25 -10.11 -3.27
CA GLU A 61 -14.59 -9.52 -3.36
C GLU A 61 -14.68 -8.55 -4.54
N TRP A 62 -13.68 -7.68 -4.71
CA TRP A 62 -13.62 -6.74 -5.83
C TRP A 62 -13.58 -7.47 -7.17
N ILE A 63 -12.73 -8.49 -7.31
CA ILE A 63 -12.63 -9.29 -8.53
C ILE A 63 -13.95 -10.00 -8.82
N SER A 64 -14.58 -10.58 -7.79
CA SER A 64 -15.87 -11.25 -7.94
C SER A 64 -16.94 -10.29 -8.44
N ALA A 65 -17.06 -9.11 -7.83
CA ALA A 65 -18.00 -8.08 -8.25
C ALA A 65 -17.77 -7.59 -9.69
N VAL A 66 -16.50 -7.42 -10.10
CA VAL A 66 -16.15 -7.02 -11.47
C VAL A 66 -16.45 -8.13 -12.47
N LYS A 67 -16.21 -9.40 -12.12
CA LYS A 67 -16.56 -10.55 -12.98
C LYS A 67 -18.07 -10.62 -13.20
N ASP A 68 -18.85 -10.46 -12.14
CA ASP A 68 -20.32 -10.49 -12.20
C ASP A 68 -20.86 -9.37 -13.10
N GLU A 69 -20.38 -8.13 -12.91
CA GLU A 69 -20.82 -6.97 -13.70
C GLU A 69 -20.45 -7.11 -15.19
N LEU A 70 -19.29 -7.69 -15.49
CA LEU A 70 -18.81 -7.89 -16.86
C LEU A 70 -19.31 -9.20 -17.51
N GLY A 71 -20.01 -10.06 -16.76
CA GLY A 71 -20.46 -11.38 -17.23
C GLY A 71 -19.30 -12.33 -17.55
N ILE A 72 -18.20 -12.26 -16.80
CA ILE A 72 -16.98 -13.05 -17.02
C ILE A 72 -17.04 -14.33 -16.17
N ASP A 73 -17.28 -15.46 -16.82
CA ASP A 73 -17.12 -16.79 -16.22
C ASP A 73 -15.73 -17.36 -16.54
N LEU A 74 -14.72 -16.82 -15.84
CA LEU A 74 -13.33 -17.27 -15.95
C LEU A 74 -12.75 -17.49 -14.56
N ASP A 75 -12.23 -18.70 -14.32
CA ASP A 75 -11.38 -18.96 -13.17
C ASP A 75 -9.99 -18.38 -13.45
N VAL A 76 -9.66 -17.29 -12.75
CA VAL A 76 -8.44 -16.52 -12.96
C VAL A 76 -7.55 -16.73 -11.76
N ASP A 77 -6.34 -17.22 -11.99
CA ASP A 77 -5.30 -17.19 -10.96
C ASP A 77 -4.78 -15.76 -10.79
N THR A 78 -5.41 -15.03 -9.87
CA THR A 78 -5.06 -13.65 -9.52
C THR A 78 -3.62 -13.56 -9.03
N GLY A 79 -3.11 -14.58 -8.31
CA GLY A 79 -1.76 -14.60 -7.79
C GLY A 79 -0.73 -14.52 -8.91
N VAL A 80 -0.88 -15.36 -9.93
CA VAL A 80 -0.02 -15.37 -11.12
C VAL A 80 -0.06 -14.03 -11.86
N LEU A 81 -1.24 -13.41 -12.01
CA LEU A 81 -1.35 -12.10 -12.66
C LEU A 81 -0.64 -10.98 -11.87
N LEU A 82 -0.76 -11.00 -10.55
CA LEU A 82 -0.09 -10.02 -9.69
C LEU A 82 1.42 -10.22 -9.65
N ASP A 83 1.88 -11.48 -9.68
CA ASP A 83 3.31 -11.79 -9.75
C ASP A 83 3.89 -11.34 -11.10
N LEU A 84 3.19 -11.55 -12.22
CA LEU A 84 3.58 -11.00 -13.53
C LEU A 84 3.68 -9.47 -13.50
N ALA A 85 2.70 -8.79 -12.93
CA ALA A 85 2.70 -7.34 -12.78
C ALA A 85 3.88 -6.87 -11.91
N ARG A 86 4.14 -7.58 -10.80
CA ARG A 86 5.25 -7.31 -9.88
C ARG A 86 6.59 -7.43 -10.61
N ASP A 87 6.79 -8.50 -11.37
CA ASP A 87 8.02 -8.73 -12.11
C ASP A 87 8.26 -7.65 -13.16
N ALA A 88 7.22 -7.24 -13.89
CA ALA A 88 7.32 -6.11 -14.82
C ALA A 88 7.64 -4.78 -14.13
N ALA A 89 6.98 -4.50 -13.00
CA ALA A 89 7.21 -3.27 -12.24
C ALA A 89 8.63 -3.15 -11.69
N HIS A 90 9.21 -4.27 -11.25
CA HIS A 90 10.57 -4.33 -10.71
C HIS A 90 11.64 -4.45 -11.80
N GLY A 91 11.36 -5.19 -12.88
CA GLY A 91 12.33 -5.45 -13.95
C GLY A 91 12.43 -4.35 -15.01
N VAL A 92 11.37 -3.54 -15.19
CA VAL A 92 11.34 -2.46 -16.19
C VAL A 92 11.18 -1.10 -15.53
N ALA A 93 9.98 -0.81 -15.03
CA ALA A 93 9.64 0.40 -14.30
C ALA A 93 8.23 0.24 -13.70
N ARG A 94 7.91 0.99 -12.64
CA ARG A 94 6.58 0.92 -11.98
C ARG A 94 5.38 0.99 -12.96
N PRO A 95 5.37 1.85 -14.01
CA PRO A 95 4.27 1.88 -14.98
C PRO A 95 4.11 0.62 -15.84
N ALA A 96 5.12 -0.27 -15.89
CA ALA A 96 5.07 -1.49 -16.69
C ALA A 96 4.07 -2.53 -16.15
N ALA A 97 3.76 -2.53 -14.85
CA ALA A 97 2.77 -3.44 -14.27
C ALA A 97 1.42 -3.42 -15.02
N PRO A 98 0.68 -2.30 -15.09
CA PRO A 98 -0.62 -2.26 -15.76
C PRO A 98 -0.52 -2.42 -17.28
N LEU A 99 0.58 -1.99 -17.91
CA LEU A 99 0.76 -2.13 -19.36
C LEU A 99 0.96 -3.60 -19.76
N THR A 100 1.76 -4.33 -19.00
CA THR A 100 2.02 -5.76 -19.24
C THR A 100 0.76 -6.59 -19.05
N THR A 101 0.01 -6.40 -17.95
CA THR A 101 -1.22 -7.16 -17.72
C THR A 101 -2.28 -6.89 -18.78
N PHE A 102 -2.41 -5.63 -19.24
CA PHE A 102 -3.29 -5.29 -20.36
C PHE A 102 -2.88 -6.00 -21.67
N LEU A 103 -1.59 -5.94 -22.04
CA LEU A 103 -1.10 -6.54 -23.28
C LEU A 103 -1.17 -8.07 -23.27
N VAL A 104 -0.88 -8.71 -22.14
CA VAL A 104 -1.02 -10.16 -21.97
C VAL A 104 -2.49 -10.56 -22.09
N GLY A 105 -3.40 -9.84 -21.43
CA GLY A 105 -4.83 -10.06 -21.57
C GLY A 105 -5.31 -9.89 -23.01
N TYR A 106 -4.88 -8.83 -23.70
CA TYR A 106 -5.19 -8.59 -25.11
C TYR A 106 -4.67 -9.71 -26.02
N ALA A 107 -3.44 -10.19 -25.79
CA ALA A 107 -2.84 -11.26 -26.57
C ALA A 107 -3.54 -12.61 -26.33
N ALA A 108 -3.98 -12.90 -25.10
CA ALA A 108 -4.69 -14.13 -24.76
C ALA A 108 -6.11 -14.19 -25.37
N ALA A 109 -6.74 -13.03 -25.60
CA ALA A 109 -8.06 -12.92 -26.21
C ALA A 109 -8.02 -12.92 -27.75
N ARG A 110 -6.84 -12.97 -28.36
CA ARG A 110 -6.63 -12.88 -29.80
C ARG A 110 -6.37 -14.23 -30.45
#